data_AF-A0A0F8Y787-F1
#
_entry.id   AF-A0A0F8Y787-F1
#
_cell.length_a   1.000
_cell.length_b   1.000
_cell.length_c   1.000
_cell.angle_alpha   90.00
_cell.angle_beta   90.00
_cell.angle_gamma   90.00
#
_symmetry.space_group_name_H-M   'P 1'
#
loop_
_entity.id
_entity.type
_entity.pdbx_description
1 polymer ?
#
loop_
_entity_poly.entity_id
_entity_poly.type
_entity_poly.pdbx_seq_one_letter_code
_entity_poly.pdbx_strand_id
1 'polypeptide(L)'
;LYTPVYHPEYEHIAEWLTGNGEKPNIEGLSDIALDRAAAFFANNKSVPGALAAAGLRGSDFITGWKRREDPLDIGFVDESSMLDDKQFEDLKEIFPTLLLFGDPAQLAPVGQSGTMVFEKLPEKRVLNLNRIHRQQADNPILDLAHALADPQLEFHDFERMIEDAARKDDRVVWGQRVEVDLMARSPVLVWRNATRIRLINAFRAVHGAPEDALLAGEPLICDGIELPLKHRKKRLDLEARGLIKGAQVVYLGEGRKPGFSRLHVLGAEDPQVSAASIVKIEKPDEEEPFIPFAARMGATFLHGAAVTIHKAQGSQWESVQVFAPDLYAAARMGRSEAGQPLWKRLAYVAITRAQERLIWVVRNGLASHLGRCGWMICVPLRLRP
;
A
#
# COMPACT_ATOMS: atom_id res chain seq x y z
N LEU A 1 -15.33 -5.68 -12.39
CA LEU A 1 -14.58 -6.74 -13.11
C LEU A 1 -15.26 -8.10 -13.00
N TYR A 2 -15.78 -8.47 -11.82
CA TYR A 2 -16.48 -9.74 -11.64
C TYR A 2 -17.93 -9.52 -11.20
N THR A 3 -18.85 -10.35 -11.71
CA THR A 3 -20.23 -10.43 -11.23
C THR A 3 -20.39 -11.62 -10.28
N PRO A 4 -21.22 -11.49 -9.22
CA PRO A 4 -21.47 -12.60 -8.33
C PRO A 4 -22.21 -13.70 -9.09
N VAL A 5 -21.72 -14.94 -8.97
CA VAL A 5 -22.44 -16.14 -9.42
C VAL A 5 -23.38 -16.53 -8.28
N TYR A 6 -24.67 -16.61 -8.57
CA TYR A 6 -25.64 -16.97 -7.56
C TYR A 6 -25.71 -18.49 -7.38
N HIS A 7 -26.03 -18.94 -6.16
CA HIS A 7 -26.41 -20.33 -5.95
C HIS A 7 -27.74 -20.59 -6.69
N PRO A 8 -27.91 -21.74 -7.37
CA PRO A 8 -29.08 -22.01 -8.21
C PRO A 8 -30.43 -21.76 -7.52
N GLU A 9 -30.56 -22.10 -6.24
CA GLU A 9 -31.78 -21.83 -5.46
C GLU A 9 -32.16 -20.34 -5.37
N TYR A 10 -31.19 -19.43 -5.34
CA TYR A 10 -31.44 -17.99 -5.19
C TYR A 10 -31.37 -17.23 -6.51
N GLU A 11 -30.94 -17.89 -7.59
CA GLU A 11 -30.92 -17.32 -8.94
C GLU A 11 -32.34 -16.96 -9.42
N HIS A 12 -33.33 -17.78 -9.07
CA HIS A 12 -34.74 -17.52 -9.35
C HIS A 12 -35.28 -16.23 -8.69
N ILE A 13 -34.73 -15.81 -7.55
CA ILE A 13 -35.09 -14.51 -6.95
C ILE A 13 -34.52 -13.38 -7.82
N ALA A 14 -33.30 -13.52 -8.32
CA ALA A 14 -32.69 -12.52 -9.19
C ALA A 14 -33.46 -12.37 -10.52
N GLU A 15 -33.85 -13.49 -11.13
CA GLU A 15 -34.68 -13.54 -12.34
C GLU A 15 -36.05 -12.88 -12.11
N TRP A 16 -36.71 -13.19 -10.99
CA TRP A 16 -37.97 -12.55 -10.62
C TRP A 16 -37.85 -11.04 -10.43
N LEU A 17 -36.85 -10.58 -9.66
CA LEU A 17 -36.63 -9.16 -9.41
C LEU A 17 -36.31 -8.38 -10.69
N THR A 18 -35.66 -9.01 -11.66
CA THR A 18 -35.32 -8.42 -12.96
C THR A 18 -36.43 -8.55 -14.00
N GLY A 19 -37.56 -9.17 -13.65
CA GLY A 19 -38.74 -9.31 -14.53
C GLY A 19 -38.67 -10.48 -15.52
N ASN A 20 -37.70 -11.39 -15.35
CA ASN A 20 -37.47 -12.54 -16.21
C ASN A 20 -38.01 -13.86 -15.63
N GLY A 21 -38.81 -13.81 -14.57
CA GLY A 21 -39.37 -14.99 -13.91
C GLY A 21 -40.51 -14.67 -12.94
N GLU A 22 -41.17 -15.72 -12.42
CA GLU A 22 -42.23 -15.61 -11.42
C GLU A 22 -41.69 -15.56 -9.98
N LYS A 23 -42.50 -15.10 -9.03
CA LYS A 23 -42.11 -15.02 -7.62
C LYS A 23 -41.76 -16.43 -7.09
N PRO A 24 -40.50 -16.68 -6.68
CA PRO A 24 -40.06 -18.03 -6.33
C PRO A 24 -40.54 -18.44 -4.93
N ASN A 25 -40.70 -19.74 -4.71
CA ASN A 25 -40.94 -20.34 -3.40
C ASN A 25 -39.66 -21.05 -2.94
N ILE A 26 -39.00 -20.52 -1.90
CA ILE A 26 -37.71 -21.02 -1.41
C ILE A 26 -37.83 -21.39 0.07
N GLU A 27 -37.39 -22.60 0.40
CA GLU A 27 -37.43 -23.13 1.76
C GLU A 27 -36.61 -22.25 2.71
N GLY A 28 -37.24 -21.74 3.78
CA GLY A 28 -36.60 -20.84 4.75
C GLY A 28 -36.75 -19.35 4.48
N LEU A 29 -37.37 -18.93 3.36
CA LEU A 29 -37.71 -17.53 3.06
C LEU A 29 -39.23 -17.31 3.11
N SER A 30 -39.69 -16.42 3.99
CA SER A 30 -41.11 -16.02 4.04
C SER A 30 -41.49 -15.08 2.90
N ASP A 31 -42.77 -15.06 2.50
CA ASP A 31 -43.29 -14.09 1.52
C ASP A 31 -42.99 -12.63 1.87
N ILE A 32 -43.03 -12.29 3.15
CA ILE A 32 -42.70 -10.94 3.66
C ILE A 32 -41.24 -10.58 3.36
N ALA A 33 -40.33 -11.55 3.37
CA ALA A 33 -38.92 -11.34 3.05
C ALA A 33 -38.71 -11.09 1.55
N LEU A 34 -39.45 -11.80 0.70
CA LEU A 34 -39.45 -11.60 -0.75
C LEU A 34 -40.05 -10.22 -1.12
N ASP A 35 -41.10 -9.78 -0.43
CA ASP A 35 -41.69 -8.46 -0.66
C ASP A 35 -40.74 -7.32 -0.26
N ARG A 36 -39.96 -7.50 0.83
CA ARG A 36 -38.88 -6.57 1.20
C ARG A 36 -37.78 -6.52 0.14
N ALA A 37 -37.40 -7.67 -0.43
CA ALA A 37 -36.44 -7.74 -1.52
C ALA A 37 -36.93 -6.96 -2.76
N ALA A 38 -38.20 -7.17 -3.15
CA ALA A 38 -38.82 -6.47 -4.27
C ALA A 38 -38.88 -4.95 -4.06
N ALA A 39 -39.31 -4.51 -2.87
CA ALA A 39 -39.36 -3.09 -2.52
C ALA A 39 -37.96 -2.44 -2.54
N PHE A 40 -36.94 -3.15 -2.03
CA PHE A 40 -35.56 -2.67 -2.07
C PHE A 40 -35.04 -2.56 -3.51
N PHE A 41 -35.29 -3.58 -4.34
CA PHE A 41 -34.84 -3.64 -5.73
C PHE A 41 -35.50 -2.55 -6.59
N ALA A 42 -36.79 -2.27 -6.37
CA ALA A 42 -37.50 -1.21 -7.07
C ALA A 42 -36.80 0.16 -6.91
N ASN A 43 -36.30 0.45 -5.71
CA ASN A 43 -35.64 1.71 -5.38
C ASN A 43 -34.15 1.75 -5.74
N ASN A 44 -33.41 0.65 -5.55
CA ASN A 44 -31.93 0.67 -5.61
C ASN A 44 -31.33 -0.14 -6.76
N LYS A 45 -32.15 -0.90 -7.51
CA LYS A 45 -31.73 -1.72 -8.67
C LYS A 45 -30.52 -2.62 -8.38
N SER A 46 -30.44 -3.19 -7.17
CA SER A 46 -29.34 -4.05 -6.72
C SER A 46 -29.88 -5.39 -6.21
N VAL A 47 -29.62 -6.47 -6.95
CA VAL A 47 -30.02 -7.84 -6.57
C VAL A 47 -29.35 -8.30 -5.27
N PRO A 48 -28.02 -8.11 -5.06
CA PRO A 48 -27.39 -8.49 -3.79
C PRO A 48 -27.96 -7.71 -2.59
N GLY A 49 -28.28 -6.42 -2.79
CA GLY A 49 -28.91 -5.60 -1.75
C GLY A 49 -30.34 -6.05 -1.44
N ALA A 50 -31.10 -6.45 -2.47
CA ALA A 50 -32.45 -6.99 -2.31
C ALA A 50 -32.44 -8.33 -1.55
N LEU A 51 -31.52 -9.23 -1.87
CA LEU A 51 -31.34 -10.50 -1.16
C LEU A 51 -30.91 -10.27 0.30
N ALA A 52 -30.06 -9.27 0.56
CA ALA A 52 -29.72 -8.87 1.92
C ALA A 52 -30.93 -8.29 2.69
N ALA A 53 -31.79 -7.51 2.04
CA ALA A 53 -33.03 -6.99 2.62
C ALA A 53 -34.06 -8.11 2.93
N ALA A 54 -33.97 -9.24 2.20
CA ALA A 54 -34.71 -10.46 2.47
C ALA A 54 -34.16 -11.25 3.69
N GLY A 55 -33.07 -10.80 4.30
CA GLY A 55 -32.43 -11.45 5.44
C GLY A 55 -31.40 -12.52 5.08
N LEU A 56 -31.05 -12.67 3.79
CA LEU A 56 -30.03 -13.61 3.34
C LEU A 56 -28.63 -12.99 3.48
N ARG A 57 -27.64 -13.81 3.85
CA ARG A 57 -26.24 -13.35 3.88
C ARG A 57 -25.62 -13.59 2.52
N GLY A 58 -24.72 -12.72 2.08
CA GLY A 58 -24.02 -12.87 0.79
C GLY A 58 -23.22 -14.18 0.64
N SER A 59 -22.92 -14.88 1.73
CA SER A 59 -22.33 -16.23 1.70
C SER A 59 -23.32 -17.33 1.32
N ASP A 60 -24.61 -17.09 1.55
CA ASP A 60 -25.67 -18.07 1.41
C ASP A 60 -26.11 -18.16 -0.07
N PHE A 61 -25.95 -17.07 -0.84
CA PHE A 61 -26.38 -16.99 -2.23
C PHE A 61 -25.30 -16.68 -3.26
N ILE A 62 -24.05 -16.39 -2.89
CA ILE A 62 -22.95 -16.18 -3.85
C ILE A 62 -21.99 -17.37 -3.80
N THR A 63 -21.97 -18.19 -4.85
CA THR A 63 -21.12 -19.39 -4.98
C THR A 63 -19.76 -19.11 -5.58
N GLY A 64 -19.62 -17.97 -6.26
CA GLY A 64 -18.38 -17.57 -6.89
C GLY A 64 -18.46 -16.18 -7.53
N TRP A 65 -17.41 -15.84 -8.26
CA TRP A 65 -17.32 -14.60 -9.02
C TRP A 65 -16.98 -14.97 -10.45
N LYS A 66 -17.88 -14.68 -11.39
CA LYS A 66 -17.60 -14.87 -12.82
C LYS A 66 -17.06 -13.59 -13.40
N ARG A 67 -16.18 -13.72 -14.39
CA ARG A 67 -15.75 -12.57 -15.18
C ARG A 67 -17.00 -11.90 -15.75
N ARG A 68 -17.05 -10.58 -15.62
CA ARG A 68 -18.13 -9.81 -16.25
C ARG A 68 -17.93 -9.88 -17.76
N GLU A 69 -18.93 -10.40 -18.47
CA GLU A 69 -18.96 -10.43 -19.94
C GLU A 69 -19.60 -9.15 -20.49
N ASP A 70 -20.52 -8.53 -19.72
CA ASP A 70 -21.16 -7.29 -20.13
C ASP A 70 -20.18 -6.10 -20.05
N PRO A 71 -19.95 -5.38 -21.15
CA PRO A 71 -19.09 -4.21 -21.14
C PRO A 71 -19.63 -3.16 -20.16
N LEU A 72 -18.72 -2.49 -19.46
CA LEU A 72 -19.00 -1.25 -18.74
C LEU A 72 -18.75 -0.06 -19.67
N ASP A 73 -19.23 1.15 -19.39
CA ASP A 73 -19.08 2.25 -20.35
C ASP A 73 -17.67 2.86 -20.35
N ILE A 74 -17.21 3.33 -19.18
CA ILE A 74 -15.94 4.03 -19.01
C ILE A 74 -15.24 3.53 -17.75
N GLY A 75 -13.96 3.19 -17.87
CA GLY A 75 -13.08 2.84 -16.75
C GLY A 75 -12.09 3.96 -16.45
N PHE A 76 -11.92 4.32 -15.19
CA PHE A 76 -10.87 5.22 -14.72
C PHE A 76 -9.92 4.40 -13.84
N VAL A 77 -8.64 4.36 -14.19
CA VAL A 77 -7.63 3.58 -13.46
C VAL A 77 -6.49 4.46 -13.03
N ASP A 78 -6.34 4.63 -11.72
CA ASP A 78 -5.25 5.36 -11.10
C ASP A 78 -4.04 4.44 -10.82
N GLU A 79 -2.86 5.04 -10.59
CA GLU A 79 -1.58 4.33 -10.39
C GLU A 79 -1.30 3.27 -11.47
N SER A 80 -1.67 3.57 -12.71
CA SER A 80 -1.55 2.64 -13.85
C SER A 80 -0.10 2.38 -14.27
N SER A 81 0.88 3.09 -13.71
CA SER A 81 2.31 2.73 -13.75
C SER A 81 2.58 1.33 -13.18
N MET A 82 1.71 0.85 -12.29
CA MET A 82 1.81 -0.48 -11.65
C MET A 82 1.04 -1.59 -12.38
N LEU A 83 0.31 -1.28 -13.46
CA LEU A 83 -0.44 -2.29 -14.21
C LEU A 83 0.48 -3.19 -15.01
N ASP A 84 0.28 -4.49 -14.84
CA ASP A 84 0.93 -5.50 -15.65
C ASP A 84 0.18 -5.71 -17.00
N ASP A 85 0.87 -6.22 -18.02
CA ASP A 85 0.28 -6.45 -19.36
C ASP A 85 -1.03 -7.27 -19.34
N LYS A 86 -1.16 -8.27 -18.46
CA LYS A 86 -2.35 -9.11 -18.39
C LYS A 86 -3.52 -8.33 -17.79
N GLN A 87 -3.29 -7.61 -16.70
CA GLN A 87 -4.28 -6.73 -16.07
C GLN A 87 -4.77 -5.67 -17.06
N PHE A 88 -3.87 -5.12 -17.87
CA PHE A 88 -4.23 -4.12 -18.88
C PHE A 88 -5.13 -4.70 -19.99
N GLU A 89 -4.81 -5.86 -20.53
CA GLU A 89 -5.68 -6.53 -21.52
C GLU A 89 -7.04 -6.90 -20.91
N ASP A 90 -7.06 -7.38 -19.66
CA ASP A 90 -8.31 -7.69 -18.97
C ASP A 90 -9.21 -6.44 -18.82
N LEU A 91 -8.62 -5.27 -18.56
CA LEU A 91 -9.35 -4.00 -18.49
C LEU A 91 -9.90 -3.58 -19.85
N LYS A 92 -9.13 -3.75 -20.93
CA LYS A 92 -9.56 -3.42 -22.30
C LYS A 92 -10.73 -4.28 -22.77
N GLU A 93 -10.80 -5.55 -22.34
CA GLU A 93 -11.93 -6.42 -22.68
C GLU A 93 -13.24 -5.98 -21.99
N ILE A 94 -13.13 -5.36 -20.81
CA ILE A 94 -14.29 -4.98 -19.98
C ILE A 94 -14.76 -3.55 -20.28
N PHE A 95 -13.85 -2.65 -20.62
CA PHE A 95 -14.14 -1.23 -20.84
C PHE A 95 -13.84 -0.83 -22.29
N PRO A 96 -14.85 -0.42 -23.08
CA PRO A 96 -14.68 0.12 -24.41
C PRO A 96 -13.94 1.47 -24.38
N THR A 97 -14.08 2.23 -23.28
CA THR A 97 -13.30 3.45 -23.03
C THR A 97 -12.57 3.33 -21.69
N LEU A 98 -11.25 3.47 -21.72
CA LEU A 98 -10.39 3.38 -20.54
C LEU A 98 -9.52 4.64 -20.43
N LEU A 99 -9.57 5.31 -19.29
CA LEU A 99 -8.70 6.43 -18.93
C LEU A 99 -7.71 5.96 -17.87
N LEU A 100 -6.43 6.13 -18.17
CA LEU A 100 -5.31 5.70 -17.34
C LEU A 100 -4.60 6.91 -16.76
N PHE A 101 -4.36 6.90 -15.45
CA PHE A 101 -3.62 7.91 -14.73
C PHE A 101 -2.42 7.26 -14.05
N GLY A 102 -1.27 7.89 -14.14
CA GLY A 102 -0.06 7.43 -13.46
C GLY A 102 1.14 8.24 -13.91
N ASP A 103 2.30 7.85 -13.40
CA ASP A 103 3.52 8.62 -13.53
C ASP A 103 4.60 7.77 -14.25
N PRO A 104 5.04 8.18 -15.46
CA PRO A 104 6.04 7.44 -16.23
C PRO A 104 7.46 7.50 -15.65
N ALA A 105 7.71 8.30 -14.62
CA ALA A 105 8.99 8.30 -13.89
C ALA A 105 9.01 7.31 -12.71
N GLN A 106 7.87 6.70 -12.37
CA GLN A 106 7.80 5.66 -11.34
C GLN A 106 8.49 4.34 -11.79
N LEU A 107 8.54 3.37 -10.88
CA LEU A 107 9.06 2.03 -11.15
C LEU A 107 8.00 1.20 -11.88
N ALA A 108 8.44 0.46 -12.90
CA ALA A 108 7.60 -0.45 -13.66
C ALA A 108 7.15 -1.65 -12.79
N PRO A 109 6.11 -2.40 -13.21
CA PRO A 109 5.64 -3.57 -12.50
C PRO A 109 6.75 -4.63 -12.34
N VAL A 110 6.84 -5.19 -11.13
CA VAL A 110 7.85 -6.21 -10.81
C VAL A 110 7.56 -7.51 -11.56
N GLY A 111 8.59 -8.12 -12.18
CA GLY A 111 8.48 -9.42 -12.85
C GLY A 111 8.12 -9.37 -14.34
N GLN A 112 8.07 -8.17 -14.93
CA GLN A 112 7.89 -7.97 -16.38
C GLN A 112 9.15 -7.40 -17.04
N SER A 113 9.08 -7.08 -18.34
CA SER A 113 10.18 -6.55 -19.17
C SER A 113 10.69 -5.16 -18.77
N GLY A 114 10.27 -4.61 -17.63
CA GLY A 114 10.61 -3.26 -17.17
C GLY A 114 9.95 -2.15 -17.99
N THR A 115 8.90 -2.48 -18.76
CA THR A 115 8.13 -1.52 -19.56
C THR A 115 6.80 -1.23 -18.88
N MET A 116 6.34 0.02 -18.96
CA MET A 116 5.01 0.41 -18.48
C MET A 116 3.99 0.41 -19.61
N VAL A 117 2.71 0.33 -19.24
CA VAL A 117 1.60 0.43 -20.18
C VAL A 117 1.67 1.70 -21.04
N PHE A 118 2.10 2.82 -20.46
CA PHE A 118 2.16 4.12 -21.16
C PHE A 118 3.10 4.11 -22.37
N GLU A 119 4.17 3.32 -22.32
CA GLU A 119 5.18 3.23 -23.38
C GLU A 119 4.67 2.45 -24.60
N LYS A 120 3.60 1.67 -24.42
CA LYS A 120 2.96 0.86 -25.46
C LYS A 120 1.74 1.56 -26.08
N LEU A 121 1.29 2.68 -25.50
CA LEU A 121 0.15 3.43 -26.00
C LEU A 121 0.54 4.27 -27.23
N PRO A 122 -0.37 4.44 -28.21
CA PRO A 122 -0.15 5.37 -29.31
C PRO A 122 0.06 6.80 -28.79
N GLU A 123 1.08 7.51 -29.29
CA GLU A 123 1.45 8.87 -28.81
C GLU A 123 0.26 9.83 -28.74
N LYS A 124 -0.65 9.78 -29.73
CA LYS A 124 -1.85 10.64 -29.77
C LYS A 124 -2.84 10.40 -28.63
N ARG A 125 -2.70 9.31 -27.89
CA ARG A 125 -3.54 8.95 -26.74
C ARG A 125 -2.84 9.18 -25.40
N VAL A 126 -1.60 9.68 -25.42
CA VAL A 126 -0.84 9.99 -24.21
C VAL A 126 -0.82 11.50 -24.02
N LEU A 127 -1.39 11.96 -22.91
CA LEU A 127 -1.39 13.37 -22.52
C LEU A 127 -0.47 13.54 -21.31
N ASN A 128 0.58 14.36 -21.47
CA ASN A 128 1.55 14.61 -20.41
C ASN A 128 1.23 15.91 -19.68
N LEU A 129 1.12 15.84 -18.35
CA LEU A 129 0.94 17.00 -17.48
C LEU A 129 2.31 17.44 -16.96
N ASN A 130 2.76 18.63 -17.36
CA ASN A 130 4.14 19.08 -17.11
C ASN A 130 4.28 20.02 -15.89
N ARG A 131 3.17 20.45 -15.27
CA ARG A 131 3.18 21.43 -14.18
C ARG A 131 2.63 20.82 -12.90
N ILE A 132 3.49 20.73 -11.89
CA ILE A 132 3.10 20.29 -10.55
C ILE A 132 2.48 21.47 -9.80
N HIS A 133 1.25 21.30 -9.34
CA HIS A 133 0.52 22.25 -8.50
C HIS A 133 0.51 21.78 -7.04
N ARG A 134 1.68 21.60 -6.41
CA ARG A 134 1.78 21.27 -4.98
C ARG A 134 1.78 22.55 -4.14
N GLN A 135 1.24 22.48 -2.92
CA GLN A 135 1.14 23.62 -2.01
C GLN A 135 2.55 24.08 -1.60
N GLN A 136 2.79 25.40 -1.73
CA GLN A 136 4.06 26.15 -1.69
C GLN A 136 4.84 26.13 -3.02
N ALA A 137 4.80 27.27 -3.72
CA ALA A 137 5.82 27.62 -4.70
C ALA A 137 7.20 27.59 -4.00
N ASP A 138 8.22 27.06 -4.68
CA ASP A 138 9.59 26.89 -4.16
C ASP A 138 9.74 25.68 -3.21
N ASN A 139 9.61 24.44 -3.72
CA ASN A 139 9.91 23.22 -2.97
C ASN A 139 11.16 22.53 -3.55
N PRO A 140 12.30 22.51 -2.84
CA PRO A 140 13.56 21.99 -3.35
C PRO A 140 13.50 20.49 -3.69
N ILE A 141 12.60 19.73 -3.05
CA ILE A 141 12.43 18.30 -3.33
C ILE A 141 11.85 18.09 -4.73
N LEU A 142 10.95 18.98 -5.18
CA LEU A 142 10.40 18.94 -6.54
C LEU A 142 11.45 19.31 -7.58
N ASP A 143 12.31 20.29 -7.31
CA ASP A 143 13.40 20.66 -8.21
C ASP A 143 14.42 19.53 -8.37
N LEU A 144 14.76 18.85 -7.26
CA LEU A 144 15.58 17.65 -7.27
C LEU A 144 14.91 16.51 -8.07
N ALA A 145 13.59 16.33 -7.95
CA ALA A 145 12.84 15.35 -8.73
C ALA A 145 12.82 15.67 -10.23
N HIS A 146 12.67 16.94 -10.61
CA HIS A 146 12.76 17.36 -12.00
C HIS A 146 14.15 17.15 -12.59
N ALA A 147 15.22 17.38 -11.81
CA ALA A 147 16.59 17.16 -12.27
C ALA A 147 16.86 15.72 -12.72
N LEU A 148 16.20 14.73 -12.09
CA LEU A 148 16.35 13.32 -12.45
C LEU A 148 15.85 12.97 -13.86
N ALA A 149 15.09 13.85 -14.51
CA ALA A 149 14.68 13.67 -15.90
C ALA A 149 15.83 13.94 -16.89
N ASP A 150 16.89 14.66 -16.49
CA ASP A 150 18.04 14.92 -17.35
C ASP A 150 18.80 13.60 -17.63
N PRO A 151 18.91 13.15 -18.90
CA PRO A 151 19.63 11.93 -19.23
C PRO A 151 21.12 11.98 -18.90
N GLN A 152 21.75 13.17 -18.93
CA GLN A 152 23.18 13.36 -18.68
C GLN A 152 23.54 13.39 -17.19
N LEU A 153 22.56 13.61 -16.31
CA LEU A 153 22.80 13.66 -14.87
C LEU A 153 23.33 12.31 -14.36
N GLU A 154 24.50 12.31 -13.74
CA GLU A 154 25.04 11.13 -13.06
C GLU A 154 24.71 11.14 -11.56
N PHE A 155 24.83 9.97 -10.90
CA PHE A 155 24.49 9.85 -9.49
C PHE A 155 25.28 10.82 -8.60
N HIS A 156 26.57 10.99 -8.89
CA HIS A 156 27.45 11.83 -8.10
C HIS A 156 27.17 13.33 -8.27
N ASP A 157 26.70 13.75 -9.44
CA ASP A 157 26.16 15.10 -9.68
C ASP A 157 24.87 15.32 -8.90
N PHE A 158 23.95 14.35 -8.97
CA PHE A 158 22.69 14.41 -8.25
C PHE A 158 22.89 14.50 -6.73
N GLU A 159 23.82 13.71 -6.19
CA GLU A 159 24.15 13.76 -4.77
C GLU A 159 24.73 15.12 -4.35
N ARG A 160 25.57 15.75 -5.19
CA ARG A 160 26.02 17.15 -4.95
C ARG A 160 24.86 18.14 -4.97
N MET A 161 23.90 17.98 -5.87
CA MET A 161 22.71 18.84 -5.90
C MET A 161 21.91 18.74 -4.61
N ILE A 162 21.77 17.53 -4.05
CA ILE A 162 21.12 17.33 -2.75
C ILE A 162 21.93 18.00 -1.64
N GLU A 163 23.25 17.86 -1.62
CA GLU A 163 24.11 18.52 -0.62
C GLU A 163 23.97 20.04 -0.66
N ASP A 164 23.98 20.63 -1.86
CA ASP A 164 23.81 22.07 -2.05
C ASP A 164 22.40 22.56 -1.69
N ALA A 165 21.36 21.75 -1.97
CA ALA A 165 20.00 22.05 -1.53
C ALA A 165 19.90 22.02 0.00
N ALA A 166 20.52 21.04 0.66
CA ALA A 166 20.53 20.92 2.12
C ALA A 166 21.25 22.07 2.84
N ARG A 167 22.17 22.77 2.16
CA ARG A 167 22.81 23.98 2.69
C ARG A 167 21.92 25.23 2.61
N LYS A 168 20.91 25.21 1.75
CA LYS A 168 20.06 26.36 1.43
C LYS A 168 18.67 26.25 2.05
N ASP A 169 18.18 25.04 2.29
CA ASP A 169 16.81 24.78 2.71
C ASP A 169 16.71 23.60 3.69
N ASP A 170 16.15 23.85 4.88
CA ASP A 170 15.99 22.87 5.97
C ASP A 170 15.00 21.73 5.66
N ARG A 171 14.27 21.81 4.54
CA ARG A 171 13.45 20.71 4.01
C ARG A 171 14.29 19.63 3.35
N VAL A 172 15.53 19.91 2.96
CA VAL A 172 16.49 18.91 2.50
C VAL A 172 17.59 18.78 3.56
N VAL A 173 17.81 17.57 4.05
CA VAL A 173 18.78 17.31 5.11
C VAL A 173 19.83 16.34 4.60
N TRP A 174 21.08 16.75 4.72
CA TRP A 174 22.24 15.89 4.48
C TRP A 174 22.52 15.02 5.71
N GLY A 175 21.93 13.83 5.75
CA GLY A 175 22.01 12.90 6.87
C GLY A 175 23.32 12.11 6.86
N GLN A 176 24.11 12.21 7.94
CA GLN A 176 25.33 11.41 8.05
C GLN A 176 25.06 9.92 8.27
N ARG A 177 23.99 9.59 9.00
CA ARG A 177 23.58 8.23 9.36
C ARG A 177 22.06 8.21 9.46
N VAL A 178 21.48 7.01 9.46
CA VAL A 178 20.03 6.84 9.66
C VAL A 178 19.65 7.24 11.08
N GLU A 179 18.62 8.06 11.23
CA GLU A 179 18.03 8.44 12.51
C GLU A 179 17.06 7.35 12.98
N VAL A 180 17.44 6.63 14.04
CA VAL A 180 16.69 5.47 14.55
C VAL A 180 15.31 5.87 15.08
N ASP A 181 15.21 6.98 15.80
CA ASP A 181 13.95 7.43 16.40
C ASP A 181 12.90 7.79 15.34
N LEU A 182 13.35 8.28 14.18
CA LEU A 182 12.47 8.59 13.05
C LEU A 182 11.94 7.32 12.37
N MET A 183 12.70 6.22 12.40
CA MET A 183 12.29 4.94 11.78
C MET A 183 10.96 4.40 12.33
N ALA A 184 10.61 4.74 13.57
CA ALA A 184 9.35 4.34 14.19
C ALA A 184 8.11 5.05 13.59
N ARG A 185 8.30 6.17 12.88
CA ARG A 185 7.21 7.00 12.32
C ARG A 185 7.31 7.16 10.81
N SER A 186 8.51 7.07 10.27
CA SER A 186 8.78 7.16 8.86
C SER A 186 9.87 6.14 8.48
N PRO A 187 9.60 5.25 7.51
CA PRO A 187 10.54 4.23 7.13
C PRO A 187 11.80 4.83 6.50
N VAL A 188 12.91 4.11 6.65
CA VAL A 188 14.04 4.29 5.75
C VAL A 188 13.73 3.62 4.41
N LEU A 189 13.79 4.38 3.32
CA LEU A 189 13.64 3.86 1.98
C LEU A 189 14.97 3.32 1.47
N VAL A 190 14.95 2.05 1.09
CA VAL A 190 16.11 1.30 0.61
C VAL A 190 15.79 0.59 -0.70
N TRP A 191 16.79 0.24 -1.48
CA TRP A 191 16.57 -0.52 -2.70
C TRP A 191 16.65 -2.03 -2.45
N ARG A 192 17.65 -2.47 -1.70
CA ARG A 192 17.98 -3.90 -1.52
C ARG A 192 17.24 -4.48 -0.33
N ASN A 193 16.71 -5.69 -0.52
CA ASN A 193 16.08 -6.49 0.54
C ASN A 193 17.04 -6.72 1.72
N ALA A 194 18.30 -7.04 1.42
CA ALA A 194 19.34 -7.25 2.43
C ALA A 194 19.58 -5.99 3.29
N THR A 195 19.59 -4.79 2.69
CA THR A 195 19.74 -3.54 3.45
C THR A 195 18.53 -3.29 4.34
N ARG A 196 17.31 -3.54 3.84
CA ARG A 196 16.08 -3.45 4.62
C ARG A 196 16.17 -4.30 5.89
N ILE A 197 16.49 -5.57 5.74
CA ILE A 197 16.60 -6.54 6.84
C ILE A 197 17.65 -6.07 7.86
N ARG A 198 18.84 -5.64 7.40
CA ARG A 198 19.91 -5.16 8.29
C ARG A 198 19.50 -3.92 9.09
N LEU A 199 18.82 -2.95 8.47
CA LEU A 199 18.36 -1.75 9.16
C LEU A 199 17.27 -2.05 10.18
N ILE A 200 16.32 -2.94 9.86
CA ILE A 200 15.27 -3.35 10.81
C ILE A 200 15.89 -4.03 12.03
N ASN A 201 16.81 -4.97 11.82
CA ASN A 201 17.47 -5.65 12.94
C ASN A 201 18.31 -4.68 13.78
N ALA A 202 19.00 -3.73 13.15
CA ALA A 202 19.76 -2.71 13.86
C ALA A 202 18.85 -1.75 14.65
N PHE A 203 17.70 -1.35 14.10
CA PHE A 203 16.66 -0.59 14.82
C PHE A 203 16.19 -1.34 16.07
N ARG A 204 15.81 -2.61 15.91
CA ARG A 204 15.36 -3.48 17.01
C ARG A 204 16.44 -3.67 18.07
N ALA A 205 17.70 -3.87 17.66
CA ALA A 205 18.83 -4.02 18.58
C ALA A 205 19.11 -2.76 19.41
N VAL A 206 19.05 -1.55 18.80
CA VAL A 206 19.24 -0.28 19.52
C VAL A 206 18.18 -0.08 20.62
N HIS A 207 16.96 -0.58 20.40
CA HIS A 207 15.87 -0.53 21.38
C HIS A 207 15.83 -1.72 22.35
N GLY A 208 16.79 -2.66 22.25
CA GLY A 208 16.80 -3.86 23.08
C GLY A 208 15.59 -4.76 22.86
N ALA A 209 15.02 -4.76 21.66
CA ALA A 209 13.88 -5.60 21.33
C ALA A 209 14.30 -7.08 21.34
N PRO A 210 13.50 -7.96 21.97
CA PRO A 210 13.79 -9.38 22.01
C PRO A 210 13.69 -9.98 20.60
N GLU A 211 14.46 -11.04 20.35
CA GLU A 211 14.46 -11.70 19.05
C GLU A 211 13.10 -12.33 18.71
N ASP A 212 12.38 -12.80 19.73
CA ASP A 212 11.19 -13.63 19.61
C ASP A 212 9.85 -12.89 19.82
N ALA A 213 9.88 -11.57 20.09
CA ALA A 213 8.66 -10.79 20.31
C ALA A 213 8.79 -9.34 19.84
N LEU A 214 7.66 -8.73 19.45
CA LEU A 214 7.58 -7.31 19.14
C LEU A 214 7.54 -6.47 20.41
N LEU A 215 8.18 -5.29 20.40
CA LEU A 215 7.99 -4.24 21.38
C LEU A 215 6.84 -3.32 20.99
N ALA A 216 6.09 -2.86 21.99
CA ALA A 216 5.08 -1.82 21.79
C ALA A 216 5.72 -0.56 21.20
N GLY A 217 5.11 -0.08 20.13
CA GLY A 217 5.53 1.05 19.31
C GLY A 217 6.29 0.64 18.04
N GLU A 218 6.63 -0.63 17.82
CA GLU A 218 7.24 -1.07 16.56
C GLU A 218 6.30 -0.75 15.37
N PRO A 219 6.82 -0.11 14.30
CA PRO A 219 6.05 0.19 13.11
C PRO A 219 5.87 -1.07 12.26
N LEU A 220 4.68 -1.25 11.71
CA LEU A 220 4.32 -2.36 10.83
C LEU A 220 3.58 -1.83 9.59
N ILE A 221 3.64 -2.60 8.50
CA ILE A 221 2.87 -2.35 7.27
C ILE A 221 2.01 -3.57 7.02
N CYS A 222 0.71 -3.36 6.83
CA CYS A 222 -0.24 -4.40 6.46
C CYS A 222 0.08 -4.91 5.04
N ASP A 223 0.37 -6.19 4.90
CA ASP A 223 0.67 -6.84 3.61
C ASP A 223 -0.55 -7.59 3.05
N GLY A 224 -1.63 -7.65 3.82
CA GLY A 224 -2.91 -8.22 3.40
C GLY A 224 -3.72 -8.79 4.57
N ILE A 225 -4.91 -9.30 4.25
CA ILE A 225 -5.76 -10.00 5.20
C ILE A 225 -6.04 -11.41 4.67
N GLU A 226 -5.45 -12.39 5.34
CA GLU A 226 -5.59 -13.82 5.04
C GLU A 226 -6.66 -14.41 5.97
N LEU A 227 -7.93 -14.23 5.60
CA LEU A 227 -9.08 -14.79 6.31
C LEU A 227 -9.90 -15.70 5.38
N PRO A 228 -10.31 -16.90 5.86
CA PRO A 228 -11.24 -17.77 5.12
C PRO A 228 -12.54 -17.06 4.75
N LEU A 229 -13.19 -17.50 3.67
CA LEU A 229 -14.43 -16.90 3.14
C LEU A 229 -15.55 -16.76 4.19
N LYS A 230 -15.67 -17.73 5.11
CA LYS A 230 -16.62 -17.68 6.24
C LYS A 230 -16.42 -16.48 7.18
N HIS A 231 -15.26 -15.82 7.13
CA HIS A 231 -14.93 -14.63 7.90
C HIS A 231 -14.91 -13.35 7.04
N ARG A 232 -15.54 -13.34 5.86
CA ARG A 232 -15.60 -12.17 4.96
C ARG A 232 -16.12 -10.90 5.65
N LYS A 233 -17.13 -11.00 6.51
CA LYS A 233 -17.67 -9.84 7.27
C LYS A 233 -16.61 -9.22 8.17
N LYS A 234 -15.74 -10.05 8.77
CA LYS A 234 -14.63 -9.59 9.61
C LYS A 234 -13.52 -8.94 8.78
N ARG A 235 -13.23 -9.47 7.58
CA ARG A 235 -12.32 -8.82 6.63
C ARG A 235 -12.81 -7.42 6.25
N LEU A 236 -14.09 -7.31 5.86
CA LEU A 236 -14.70 -6.02 5.49
C LEU A 236 -14.68 -5.02 6.65
N ASP A 237 -14.94 -5.48 7.89
CA ASP A 237 -14.85 -4.63 9.09
C ASP A 237 -13.41 -4.13 9.33
N LEU A 238 -12.39 -4.99 9.17
CA LEU A 238 -10.98 -4.58 9.28
C LEU A 238 -10.59 -3.59 8.18
N GLU A 239 -10.98 -3.84 6.92
CA GLU A 239 -10.72 -2.95 5.79
C GLU A 239 -11.42 -1.59 5.99
N ALA A 240 -12.67 -1.59 6.48
CA ALA A 240 -13.42 -0.37 6.80
C ALA A 240 -12.78 0.44 7.95
N ARG A 241 -12.07 -0.22 8.87
CA ARG A 241 -11.25 0.41 9.92
C ARG A 241 -9.86 0.83 9.41
N GLY A 242 -9.64 0.82 8.10
CA GLY A 242 -8.39 1.26 7.47
C GLY A 242 -7.29 0.21 7.40
N LEU A 243 -7.54 -1.03 7.84
CA LEU A 243 -6.55 -2.11 7.76
C LEU A 243 -6.56 -2.74 6.36
N ILE A 244 -6.08 -2.00 5.37
CA ILE A 244 -5.92 -2.42 3.98
C ILE A 244 -4.45 -2.71 3.66
N LYS A 245 -4.17 -3.35 2.52
CA LYS A 245 -2.78 -3.56 2.08
C LYS A 245 -2.07 -2.20 1.91
N GLY A 246 -0.88 -2.07 2.47
CA GLY A 246 -0.11 -0.83 2.53
C GLY A 246 -0.42 0.04 3.76
N ALA A 247 -1.46 -0.26 4.54
CA ALA A 247 -1.79 0.50 5.74
C ALA A 247 -0.65 0.45 6.75
N GLN A 248 -0.26 1.63 7.24
CA GLN A 248 0.76 1.77 8.26
C GLN A 248 0.13 1.65 9.64
N VAL A 249 0.70 0.80 10.48
CA VAL A 249 0.19 0.55 11.82
C VAL A 249 1.31 0.54 12.84
N VAL A 250 1.00 0.95 14.07
CA VAL A 250 1.90 0.85 15.21
C VAL A 250 1.42 -0.28 16.11
N TYR A 251 2.31 -1.21 16.46
CA TYR A 251 2.00 -2.29 17.38
C TYR A 251 1.84 -1.75 18.81
N LEU A 252 0.71 -1.98 19.47
CA LEU A 252 0.44 -1.48 20.82
C LEU A 252 0.65 -2.55 21.92
N GLY A 253 1.01 -3.76 21.52
CA GLY A 253 1.12 -4.92 22.40
C GLY A 253 0.10 -6.01 22.10
N GLU A 254 0.15 -7.07 22.89
CA GLU A 254 -0.74 -8.22 22.75
C GLU A 254 -2.22 -7.83 22.97
N GLY A 255 -3.08 -8.50 22.22
CA GLY A 255 -4.52 -8.47 22.38
C GLY A 255 -5.00 -9.37 23.51
N ARG A 256 -6.29 -9.27 23.84
CA ARG A 256 -6.91 -10.09 24.91
C ARG A 256 -6.94 -11.58 24.60
N LYS A 257 -6.84 -11.96 23.33
CA LYS A 257 -6.85 -13.35 22.88
C LYS A 257 -5.47 -13.72 22.33
N PRO A 258 -4.97 -14.94 22.58
CA PRO A 258 -3.72 -15.40 21.98
C PRO A 258 -3.71 -15.22 20.46
N GLY A 259 -2.60 -14.72 19.92
CA GLY A 259 -2.42 -14.44 18.48
C GLY A 259 -3.10 -13.17 17.96
N PHE A 260 -3.75 -12.38 18.82
CA PHE A 260 -4.25 -11.05 18.47
C PHE A 260 -3.26 -9.97 18.89
N SER A 261 -3.17 -8.93 18.08
CA SER A 261 -2.41 -7.72 18.37
C SER A 261 -3.36 -6.54 18.52
N ARG A 262 -3.05 -5.64 19.46
CA ARG A 262 -3.62 -4.28 19.48
C ARG A 262 -2.77 -3.42 18.56
N LEU A 263 -3.42 -2.71 17.65
CA LEU A 263 -2.78 -1.93 16.59
C LEU A 263 -3.36 -0.53 16.59
N HIS A 264 -2.53 0.45 16.27
CA HIS A 264 -2.94 1.79 15.93
C HIS A 264 -2.75 2.01 14.42
N VAL A 265 -3.84 2.12 13.67
CA VAL A 265 -3.83 2.39 12.23
C VAL A 265 -3.68 3.89 12.01
N LEU A 266 -2.59 4.30 11.34
CA LEU A 266 -2.34 5.71 11.05
C LEU A 266 -3.38 6.24 10.05
N GLY A 267 -4.00 7.38 10.38
CA GLY A 267 -4.95 8.07 9.50
C GLY A 267 -6.38 7.49 9.49
N ALA A 268 -6.67 6.43 10.25
CA ALA A 268 -8.04 5.91 10.39
C ALA A 268 -8.86 6.72 11.41
N GLU A 269 -10.15 6.92 11.15
CA GLU A 269 -11.07 7.64 12.05
C GLU A 269 -11.19 6.97 13.43
N ASP A 270 -11.32 5.63 13.46
CA ASP A 270 -11.16 4.82 14.66
C ASP A 270 -9.84 4.03 14.54
N PRO A 271 -8.73 4.59 15.05
CA PRO A 271 -7.41 4.05 14.76
C PRO A 271 -7.09 2.80 15.57
N GLN A 272 -7.84 2.48 16.63
CA GLN A 272 -7.54 1.30 17.45
C GLN A 272 -8.21 0.05 16.91
N VAL A 273 -7.39 -0.86 16.40
CA VAL A 273 -7.84 -2.13 15.83
C VAL A 273 -7.24 -3.29 16.61
N SER A 274 -8.07 -4.30 16.89
CA SER A 274 -7.62 -5.58 17.44
C SER A 274 -7.81 -6.66 16.39
N ALA A 275 -6.72 -7.15 15.82
CA ALA A 275 -6.75 -8.16 14.76
C ALA A 275 -5.90 -9.38 15.12
N ALA A 276 -6.33 -10.55 14.64
CA ALA A 276 -5.41 -11.69 14.57
C ALA A 276 -4.28 -11.30 13.61
N SER A 277 -3.04 -11.43 14.06
CA SER A 277 -1.89 -10.87 13.34
C SER A 277 -0.88 -11.95 13.04
N ILE A 278 -0.35 -11.94 11.83
CA ILE A 278 0.80 -12.73 11.40
C ILE A 278 1.90 -11.73 11.04
N VAL A 279 2.81 -11.51 11.97
CA VAL A 279 3.91 -10.57 11.75
C VAL A 279 5.10 -11.36 11.21
N LYS A 280 5.65 -10.95 10.08
CA LYS A 280 6.85 -11.55 9.50
C LYS A 280 8.04 -10.63 9.77
N ILE A 281 9.00 -11.12 10.57
CA ILE A 281 10.27 -10.44 10.82
C ILE A 281 11.37 -11.26 10.17
N GLU A 282 11.96 -10.74 9.11
CA GLU A 282 13.06 -11.39 8.42
C GLU A 282 14.38 -11.18 9.19
N LYS A 283 15.21 -12.22 9.26
CA LYS A 283 16.55 -12.16 9.85
C LYS A 283 17.63 -12.13 8.75
N PRO A 284 18.81 -11.52 9.00
CA PRO A 284 19.92 -11.60 8.06
C PRO A 284 20.32 -13.06 7.87
N ASP A 285 20.60 -13.44 6.62
CA ASP A 285 21.12 -14.76 6.25
C ASP A 285 20.19 -15.96 6.58
N GLU A 286 18.91 -15.70 6.88
CA GLU A 286 17.86 -16.70 7.02
C GLU A 286 16.81 -16.54 5.91
N GLU A 287 16.45 -17.64 5.22
CA GLU A 287 15.45 -17.61 4.14
C GLU A 287 14.00 -17.59 4.67
N GLU A 288 13.75 -18.17 5.85
CA GLU A 288 12.42 -18.20 6.44
C GLU A 288 12.22 -17.04 7.43
N PRO A 289 11.15 -16.24 7.31
CA PRO A 289 10.88 -15.17 8.25
C PRO A 289 10.44 -15.73 9.60
N PHE A 290 10.91 -15.12 10.68
CA PHE A 290 10.40 -15.40 12.01
C PHE A 290 8.96 -14.88 12.15
N ILE A 291 8.09 -15.68 12.75
CA ILE A 291 6.68 -15.36 13.01
C ILE A 291 6.48 -15.28 14.53
N PRO A 292 6.55 -14.09 15.16
CA PRO A 292 6.39 -13.93 16.62
C PRO A 292 4.98 -14.30 17.08
N PHE A 293 3.98 -14.05 16.23
CA PHE A 293 2.57 -14.35 16.49
C PHE A 293 2.01 -15.13 15.30
N ALA A 294 1.80 -16.43 15.48
CA ALA A 294 1.19 -17.29 14.46
C ALA A 294 -0.28 -17.53 14.80
N ALA A 295 -1.15 -16.53 14.59
CA ALA A 295 -2.54 -16.88 14.34
C ALA A 295 -2.59 -17.68 13.02
N ARG A 296 -3.26 -18.85 12.99
CA ARG A 296 -3.40 -19.67 11.75
C ARG A 296 -4.08 -18.92 10.58
N MET A 297 -4.63 -17.74 10.84
CA MET A 297 -5.33 -16.86 9.91
C MET A 297 -5.39 -15.45 10.53
N GLY A 298 -5.31 -14.39 9.71
CA GLY A 298 -5.28 -13.03 10.23
C GLY A 298 -4.79 -11.98 9.22
N ALA A 299 -4.59 -10.76 9.70
CA ALA A 299 -3.89 -9.73 8.95
C ALA A 299 -2.39 -10.02 8.97
N THR A 300 -1.75 -9.96 7.81
CA THR A 300 -0.31 -10.17 7.66
C THR A 300 0.40 -8.84 7.70
N PHE A 301 1.57 -8.82 8.36
CA PHE A 301 2.34 -7.60 8.57
C PHE A 301 3.81 -7.82 8.25
N LEU A 302 4.41 -6.79 7.65
CA LEU A 302 5.85 -6.64 7.52
C LEU A 302 6.32 -5.57 8.49
N HIS A 303 7.57 -5.66 8.94
CA HIS A 303 8.14 -4.63 9.79
C HIS A 303 8.38 -3.33 9.01
N GLY A 304 7.89 -2.21 9.53
CA GLY A 304 7.77 -0.93 8.83
C GLY A 304 8.92 0.05 9.02
N ALA A 305 9.94 -0.26 9.84
CA ALA A 305 11.03 0.69 10.12
C ALA A 305 11.96 0.95 8.92
N ALA A 306 12.00 0.02 7.96
CA ALA A 306 12.62 0.22 6.66
C ALA A 306 11.80 -0.48 5.59
N VAL A 307 11.68 0.12 4.41
CA VAL A 307 10.82 -0.34 3.31
C VAL A 307 11.57 -0.24 2.00
N THR A 308 11.34 -1.21 1.11
CA THR A 308 11.91 -1.12 -0.24
C THR A 308 11.21 -0.02 -1.03
N ILE A 309 11.95 0.76 -1.83
CA ILE A 309 11.40 1.86 -2.63
C ILE A 309 10.19 1.42 -3.49
N HIS A 310 10.22 0.21 -4.05
CA HIS A 310 9.08 -0.40 -4.76
C HIS A 310 7.82 -0.49 -3.90
N LYS A 311 7.94 -0.93 -2.64
CA LYS A 311 6.79 -1.06 -1.72
C LYS A 311 6.31 0.28 -1.17
N ALA A 312 7.09 1.34 -1.34
CA ALA A 312 6.72 2.69 -0.95
C ALA A 312 5.94 3.45 -2.03
N GLN A 313 5.78 2.90 -3.24
CA GLN A 313 4.93 3.50 -4.28
C GLN A 313 3.50 3.69 -3.76
N GLY A 314 2.88 4.82 -4.11
CA GLY A 314 1.55 5.21 -3.60
C GLY A 314 1.52 5.68 -2.14
N SER A 315 2.59 5.51 -1.36
CA SER A 315 2.67 5.98 0.04
C SER A 315 3.37 7.34 0.14
N GLN A 316 3.12 8.08 1.22
CA GLN A 316 3.82 9.34 1.52
C GLN A 316 3.99 9.51 3.02
N TRP A 317 5.03 10.26 3.42
CA TRP A 317 5.32 10.62 4.80
C TRP A 317 5.73 12.09 4.90
N GLU A 318 5.49 12.72 6.05
CA GLU A 318 5.91 14.09 6.33
C GLU A 318 7.43 14.27 6.11
N SER A 319 8.22 13.41 6.76
CA SER A 319 9.67 13.31 6.57
C SER A 319 10.03 11.94 6.04
N VAL A 320 11.01 11.80 5.14
CA VAL A 320 11.49 10.49 4.63
C VAL A 320 13.00 10.40 4.67
N GLN A 321 13.52 9.27 5.12
CA GLN A 321 14.95 8.95 5.04
C GLN A 321 15.23 8.08 3.81
N VAL A 322 16.09 8.55 2.91
CA VAL A 322 16.52 7.79 1.72
C VAL A 322 17.96 7.34 1.92
N PHE A 323 18.18 6.02 1.84
CA PHE A 323 19.49 5.43 2.07
C PHE A 323 20.36 5.47 0.79
N ALA A 324 21.14 6.53 0.62
CA ALA A 324 21.94 6.79 -0.59
C ALA A 324 22.91 5.66 -0.98
N PRO A 325 23.58 4.94 -0.06
CA PRO A 325 24.48 3.84 -0.43
C PRO A 325 23.81 2.73 -1.26
N ASP A 326 22.50 2.53 -1.08
CA ASP A 326 21.72 1.59 -1.89
C ASP A 326 21.48 2.10 -3.30
N LEU A 327 21.18 3.39 -3.47
CA LEU A 327 21.02 4.01 -4.80
C LEU A 327 22.37 4.12 -5.53
N TYR A 328 23.46 4.38 -4.82
CA TYR A 328 24.80 4.32 -5.38
C TYR A 328 25.11 2.93 -5.93
N ALA A 329 24.77 1.87 -5.18
CA ALA A 329 24.91 0.51 -5.68
C ALA A 329 24.06 0.26 -6.95
N ALA A 330 22.82 0.78 -7.01
CA ALA A 330 21.99 0.71 -8.21
C ALA A 330 22.63 1.43 -9.41
N ALA A 331 23.19 2.63 -9.18
CA ALA A 331 23.87 3.41 -10.20
C ALA A 331 25.11 2.68 -10.74
N ARG A 332 25.91 2.08 -9.85
CA ARG A 332 27.09 1.27 -10.21
C ARG A 332 26.75 0.00 -10.96
N MET A 333 25.57 -0.57 -10.74
CA MET A 333 25.10 -1.74 -11.49
C MET A 333 24.71 -1.41 -12.93
N GLY A 334 24.48 -0.13 -13.27
CA GLY A 334 24.24 0.31 -14.65
C GLY A 334 22.98 -0.28 -15.28
N ARG A 335 22.01 -0.75 -14.48
CA ARG A 335 20.74 -1.27 -15.00
C ARG A 335 19.87 -0.13 -15.52
N SER A 336 19.16 -0.39 -16.60
CA SER A 336 18.18 0.53 -17.19
C SER A 336 16.84 -0.16 -17.41
N GLU A 337 15.76 0.58 -17.19
CA GLU A 337 14.37 0.16 -17.40
C GLU A 337 13.70 1.15 -18.34
N ALA A 338 13.24 0.63 -19.49
CA ALA A 338 12.66 1.42 -20.56
C ALA A 338 13.49 2.66 -20.96
N GLY A 339 14.78 2.45 -21.19
CA GLY A 339 15.70 3.51 -21.63
C GLY A 339 16.15 4.49 -20.53
N GLN A 340 15.62 4.38 -19.32
CA GLN A 340 16.04 5.20 -18.17
C GLN A 340 16.88 4.40 -17.18
N PRO A 341 17.99 4.95 -16.64
CA PRO A 341 18.74 4.30 -15.56
C PRO A 341 17.85 4.00 -14.35
N LEU A 342 17.89 2.76 -13.85
CA LEU A 342 17.08 2.30 -12.72
C LEU A 342 17.28 3.18 -11.47
N TRP A 343 18.51 3.62 -11.22
CA TRP A 343 18.81 4.46 -10.05
C TRP A 343 18.07 5.81 -10.09
N LYS A 344 17.79 6.37 -11.28
CA LYS A 344 17.04 7.62 -11.42
C LYS A 344 15.57 7.41 -11.05
N ARG A 345 14.95 6.34 -11.55
CA ARG A 345 13.58 5.94 -11.15
C ARG A 345 13.48 5.67 -9.66
N LEU A 346 14.44 4.93 -9.09
CA LEU A 346 14.52 4.69 -7.64
C LEU A 346 14.63 5.99 -6.86
N ALA A 347 15.52 6.90 -7.26
CA ALA A 347 15.70 8.20 -6.61
C ALA A 347 14.43 9.03 -6.68
N TYR A 348 13.81 9.10 -7.86
CA TYR A 348 12.58 9.85 -8.11
C TYR A 348 11.44 9.35 -7.22
N VAL A 349 11.18 8.04 -7.22
CA VAL A 349 10.16 7.44 -6.37
C VAL A 349 10.47 7.72 -4.90
N ALA A 350 11.71 7.52 -4.46
CA ALA A 350 12.12 7.68 -3.06
C ALA A 350 11.93 9.12 -2.54
N ILE A 351 12.45 10.13 -3.26
CA ILE A 351 12.39 11.52 -2.77
C ILE A 351 10.97 12.09 -2.84
N THR A 352 10.15 11.67 -3.82
CA THR A 352 8.77 12.13 -3.94
C THR A 352 7.84 11.54 -2.88
N ARG A 353 8.30 10.57 -2.08
CA ARG A 353 7.55 10.08 -0.91
C ARG A 353 7.56 11.09 0.24
N ALA A 354 8.53 12.00 0.27
CA ALA A 354 8.58 13.10 1.24
C ALA A 354 7.53 14.16 0.89
N GLN A 355 6.70 14.51 1.88
CA GLN A 355 5.76 15.63 1.75
C GLN A 355 6.41 16.95 2.13
N GLU A 356 7.16 16.97 3.23
CA GLU A 356 7.75 18.19 3.78
C GLU A 356 9.28 18.13 3.84
N ARG A 357 9.86 17.01 4.29
CA ARG A 357 11.30 16.91 4.53
C ARG A 357 11.94 15.64 3.94
N LEU A 358 13.01 15.82 3.19
CA LEU A 358 13.85 14.75 2.66
C LEU A 358 15.16 14.67 3.47
N ILE A 359 15.48 13.49 4.00
CA ILE A 359 16.75 13.21 4.65
C ILE A 359 17.54 12.24 3.76
N TRP A 360 18.60 12.73 3.13
CA TRP A 360 19.48 11.93 2.28
C TRP A 360 20.63 11.36 3.11
N VAL A 361 20.60 10.05 3.38
CA VAL A 361 21.55 9.39 4.29
C VAL A 361 22.74 8.83 3.52
N VAL A 362 23.95 9.33 3.81
CA VAL A 362 25.13 9.04 2.98
C VAL A 362 26.11 7.99 3.53
N ARG A 363 26.02 7.61 4.80
CA ARG A 363 26.90 6.58 5.37
C ARG A 363 26.14 5.36 5.87
N ASN A 364 26.82 4.22 5.79
CA ASN A 364 26.40 3.00 6.47
C ASN A 364 26.50 3.21 7.99
N GLY A 365 25.36 3.22 8.67
CA GLY A 365 25.31 3.29 10.13
C GLY A 365 24.04 3.93 10.65
N LEU A 366 23.75 3.69 11.92
CA LEU A 366 22.68 4.33 12.68
C LEU A 366 23.25 5.47 13.55
N ALA A 367 22.49 6.54 13.69
CA ALA A 367 22.67 7.55 14.73
C ALA A 367 21.57 7.33 15.79
N SER A 368 21.98 7.18 17.05
CA SER A 368 21.08 7.17 18.20
C SER A 368 21.34 8.40 19.06
N HIS A 369 20.30 9.19 19.32
CA HIS A 369 20.31 10.21 20.36
C HIS A 369 19.80 9.57 21.65
N LEU A 370 20.61 8.73 22.31
CA LEU A 370 20.29 8.23 23.65
C LEU A 370 20.46 9.34 24.70
N GLY A 371 19.59 10.35 24.63
CA GLY A 371 19.48 11.48 25.55
C GLY A 371 18.11 11.49 26.24
N ARG A 372 18.05 10.91 27.44
CA ARG A 372 17.06 11.17 28.52
C ARG A 372 15.53 11.09 28.27
N CYS A 373 15.04 10.51 27.18
CA CYS A 373 13.64 10.06 27.12
C CYS A 373 13.57 8.55 26.94
N GLY A 374 13.46 7.84 28.08
CA GLY A 374 13.01 6.45 28.07
C GLY A 374 11.60 6.39 27.47
N TRP A 375 11.39 5.41 26.60
CA TRP A 375 10.14 5.06 25.94
C TRP A 375 9.68 5.97 24.79
N MET A 376 9.40 5.31 23.66
CA MET A 376 8.60 5.72 22.49
C MET A 376 7.20 6.29 22.81
N ILE A 377 6.85 6.41 24.10
CA ILE A 377 5.57 6.93 24.61
C ILE A 377 5.71 8.41 25.05
N CYS A 378 6.93 8.93 25.24
CA CYS A 378 7.16 10.30 25.74
C CYS A 378 7.33 11.39 24.67
N VAL A 379 6.67 11.23 23.52
CA VAL A 379 6.23 12.40 22.74
C VAL A 379 4.71 12.32 22.74
N PRO A 380 3.99 13.29 23.36
CA PRO A 380 2.55 13.29 23.24
C PRO A 380 2.24 13.27 21.75
N LEU A 381 1.39 12.34 21.35
CA LEU A 381 0.48 12.54 20.23
C LEU A 381 -0.21 13.89 20.46
N ARG A 382 0.44 15.01 20.13
CA ARG A 382 -0.22 16.29 19.89
C ARG A 382 -0.95 16.13 18.55
N LEU A 383 -1.94 15.24 18.58
CA LEU A 383 -3.07 15.27 17.69
C LEU A 383 -3.74 16.61 18.01
N ARG A 384 -3.58 17.60 17.12
CA ARG A 384 -4.46 18.76 17.17
C ARG A 384 -5.89 18.25 16.89
N PRO A 385 -6.89 18.77 17.61
CA PRO A 385 -8.30 18.42 17.38
C PRO A 385 -8.76 18.80 15.98
#